data_AF-A0A933QF90-F1
#
_entry.id   AF-A0A933QF90-F1
#
_cell.length_a   1.000
_cell.length_b   1.000
_cell.length_c   1.000
_cell.angle_alpha   90.00
_cell.angle_beta   90.00
_cell.angle_gamma   90.00
#
_symmetry.space_group_name_H-M   'P 1'
#
loop_
_entity.id
_entity.type
_entity.pdbx_description
1 polymer ?
#
loop_
_entity_poly.entity_id
_entity_poly.type
_entity_poly.pdbx_seq_one_letter_code
_entity_poly.pdbx_strand_id
1 'polypeptide(L)'
;MTRNEELFARAQKTIPGGVNSPVRAFRSVGGTPRFFARGAGASVWDADGKRYLDYVGSWGPLILGHADPDVVAAVQRVAADGLSFGAPTEAEIDLAELLVRLVPSMDMVRLVSSGTEATMSAIRLARGFTGRDKIVKFEGCYHGHADSGL
;
A
#
# COMPACT_ATOMS: atom_id res chain seq x y z
N MET A 1 31.74 4.11 -0.56
CA MET A 1 30.43 3.50 -0.89
C MET A 1 29.47 3.95 0.19
N THR A 2 28.32 4.50 -0.18
CA THR A 2 27.29 4.91 0.78
C THR A 2 26.55 3.69 1.33
N ARG A 3 25.90 3.82 2.48
CA ARG A 3 25.11 2.72 3.05
C ARG A 3 23.97 2.32 2.12
N ASN A 4 23.37 3.29 1.43
CA ASN A 4 22.37 3.04 0.39
C ASN A 4 22.90 2.15 -0.75
N GLU A 5 24.12 2.41 -1.24
CA GLU A 5 24.76 1.60 -2.30
C GLU A 5 25.06 0.18 -1.85
N GLU A 6 25.57 0.01 -0.62
CA GLU A 6 25.82 -1.32 -0.04
C GLU A 6 24.54 -2.15 0.08
N LEU A 7 23.46 -1.52 0.56
CA LEU A 7 22.16 -2.18 0.70
C LEU A 7 21.57 -2.55 -0.66
N PHE A 8 21.68 -1.66 -1.65
CA PHE A 8 21.21 -1.96 -3.01
C PHE A 8 21.97 -3.11 -3.65
N ALA A 9 23.31 -3.08 -3.58
CA ALA A 9 24.16 -4.15 -4.09
C ALA A 9 23.88 -5.49 -3.39
N ARG A 10 23.61 -5.48 -2.08
CA ARG A 10 23.18 -6.67 -1.34
C ARG A 10 21.80 -7.15 -1.79
N ALA A 11 20.83 -6.26 -1.96
CA ALA A 11 19.46 -6.60 -2.35
C ALA A 11 19.39 -7.22 -3.75
N GLN A 12 20.20 -6.73 -4.69
CA GLN A 12 20.27 -7.28 -6.06
C GLN A 12 20.69 -8.75 -6.13
N LYS A 13 21.31 -9.30 -5.08
CA LYS A 13 21.68 -10.71 -5.02
C LYS A 13 20.48 -11.65 -4.87
N THR A 14 19.37 -11.16 -4.31
CA THR A 14 18.23 -12.01 -3.91
C THR A 14 16.87 -11.46 -4.32
N ILE A 15 16.77 -10.19 -4.69
CA ILE A 15 15.52 -9.54 -5.07
C ILE A 15 15.65 -9.07 -6.52
N PRO A 16 14.73 -9.44 -7.45
CA PRO A 16 14.77 -8.96 -8.83
C PRO A 16 14.84 -7.43 -8.91
N GLY A 17 15.90 -6.92 -9.52
CA GLY A 17 16.14 -5.47 -9.59
C GLY A 17 16.42 -4.80 -8.24
N GLY A 18 16.64 -5.57 -7.17
CA GLY A 18 16.92 -5.08 -5.82
C GLY A 18 15.72 -4.52 -5.06
N VAL A 19 14.48 -4.68 -5.57
CA VAL A 19 13.27 -4.06 -4.99
C VAL A 19 12.02 -4.92 -5.13
N ASN A 20 11.10 -4.82 -4.16
CA ASN A 20 9.79 -5.50 -4.19
C ASN A 20 8.69 -4.71 -4.92
N SER A 21 9.00 -3.51 -5.41
CA SER A 21 8.10 -2.71 -6.24
C SER A 21 8.94 -2.00 -7.31
N PRO A 22 8.66 -2.19 -8.62
CA PRO A 22 9.57 -1.77 -9.68
C PRO A 22 9.96 -0.28 -9.66
N VAL A 23 9.01 0.59 -9.34
CA VAL A 23 9.24 2.06 -9.27
C VAL A 23 10.33 2.43 -8.27
N ARG A 24 10.54 1.61 -7.23
CA ARG A 24 11.53 1.85 -6.18
C ARG A 24 12.96 1.65 -6.65
N ALA A 25 13.20 1.06 -7.82
CA ALA A 25 14.54 0.86 -8.37
C ALA A 25 15.16 2.13 -9.00
N PHE A 26 14.43 3.25 -9.00
CA PHE A 26 14.88 4.54 -9.55
C PHE A 26 15.27 4.52 -11.03
N ARG A 27 14.88 3.48 -11.80
CA ARG A 27 15.20 3.36 -13.23
C ARG A 27 14.76 4.55 -14.07
N SER A 28 13.65 5.20 -13.70
CA SER A 28 13.11 6.37 -14.40
C SER A 28 13.86 7.68 -14.10
N VAL A 29 14.64 7.74 -13.01
CA VAL A 29 15.33 8.96 -12.56
C VAL A 29 16.85 8.82 -12.48
N GLY A 30 17.36 7.58 -12.62
CA GLY A 30 18.77 7.24 -12.50
C GLY A 30 19.30 7.16 -11.07
N GLY A 31 20.50 6.59 -10.93
CA GLY A 31 21.21 6.47 -9.66
C GLY A 31 20.75 5.32 -8.76
N THR A 32 21.27 5.32 -7.54
CA THR A 32 20.96 4.33 -6.50
C THR A 32 19.73 4.74 -5.70
N PRO A 33 18.76 3.83 -5.47
CA PRO A 33 17.59 4.14 -4.66
C PRO A 33 17.95 4.41 -3.19
N ARG A 34 17.10 5.18 -2.51
CA ARG A 34 17.24 5.46 -1.07
C ARG A 34 16.58 4.36 -0.25
N PHE A 35 17.33 3.78 0.66
CA PHE A 35 16.85 2.88 1.70
C PHE A 35 16.48 3.72 2.91
N PHE A 36 15.19 3.86 3.18
CA PHE A 36 14.71 4.63 4.33
C PHE A 36 14.79 3.82 5.63
N ALA A 37 15.30 4.44 6.69
CA ALA A 37 15.49 3.83 8.01
C ALA A 37 14.44 4.29 9.03
N ARG A 38 13.90 5.52 8.89
CA ARG A 38 12.81 6.03 9.74
C ARG A 38 12.04 7.16 9.05
N GLY A 39 10.83 7.41 9.54
CA GLY A 39 10.01 8.57 9.21
C GLY A 39 9.36 9.16 10.46
N ALA A 40 9.08 10.46 10.44
CA ALA A 40 8.38 11.19 11.49
C ALA A 40 7.74 12.46 10.91
N GLY A 41 6.43 12.62 11.09
CA GLY A 41 5.65 13.70 10.48
C GLY A 41 5.87 13.73 8.96
N ALA A 42 6.18 14.90 8.41
CA ALA A 42 6.42 15.06 6.97
C ALA A 42 7.85 14.67 6.52
N SER A 43 8.70 14.12 7.39
CA SER A 43 10.11 13.84 7.06
C SER A 43 10.46 12.36 7.09
N VAL A 44 11.41 11.97 6.24
CA VAL A 44 12.05 10.65 6.22
C VAL A 44 13.57 10.77 6.27
N TRP A 45 14.23 9.74 6.80
CA TRP A 45 15.69 9.64 6.88
C TRP A 45 16.14 8.36 6.19
N ASP A 46 17.11 8.50 5.29
CA ASP A 46 17.71 7.35 4.62
C ASP A 46 18.73 6.62 5.52
N ALA A 47 19.31 5.54 5.00
CA ALA A 47 20.27 4.70 5.71
C ALA A 47 21.63 5.39 5.94
N ASP A 48 21.90 6.50 5.25
CA ASP A 48 23.04 7.38 5.51
C ASP A 48 22.70 8.50 6.52
N GLY A 49 21.46 8.52 7.03
CA GLY A 49 20.97 9.53 7.99
C GLY A 49 20.54 10.85 7.34
N LYS A 50 20.53 10.95 6.01
CA LYS A 50 20.11 12.16 5.32
C LYS A 50 18.60 12.33 5.43
N ARG A 51 18.17 13.52 5.84
CA ARG A 51 16.76 13.89 5.98
C ARG A 51 16.18 14.44 4.68
N TYR A 52 14.95 14.06 4.38
CA TYR A 52 14.16 14.53 3.24
C TYR A 52 12.79 15.00 3.72
N LEU A 53 12.26 16.05 3.09
CA LEU A 53 10.83 16.35 3.14
C LEU A 53 10.13 15.38 2.19
N ASP A 54 9.13 14.65 2.70
CA ASP A 54 8.49 13.55 1.97
C ASP A 54 7.21 14.00 1.27
N TYR A 55 7.26 14.02 -0.06
CA TYR A 55 6.10 14.21 -0.93
C TYR A 55 5.60 12.91 -1.56
N VAL A 56 6.24 11.77 -1.25
CA VAL A 56 5.80 10.45 -1.69
C VAL A 56 4.74 9.91 -0.73
N GLY A 57 4.90 10.08 0.59
CA GLY A 57 3.89 9.73 1.59
C GLY A 57 3.47 8.26 1.53
N SER A 58 4.43 7.36 1.26
CA SER A 58 4.21 5.94 0.98
C SER A 58 3.19 5.66 -0.14
N TRP A 59 3.14 6.55 -1.14
CA TRP A 59 2.19 6.53 -2.27
C TRP A 59 0.74 6.81 -1.87
N GLY A 60 0.50 7.51 -0.76
CA GLY A 60 -0.83 8.00 -0.35
C GLY A 60 -1.25 7.76 1.11
N PRO A 61 -0.99 6.60 1.74
CA PRO A 61 -1.56 6.27 3.05
C PRO A 61 -1.20 7.22 4.19
N LEU A 62 -0.09 7.94 4.08
CA LEU A 62 0.48 8.74 5.16
C LEU A 62 -0.06 10.17 5.17
N ILE A 63 -1.38 10.34 5.13
CA ILE A 63 -2.03 11.66 5.13
C ILE A 63 -1.77 12.45 6.42
N LEU A 64 -1.61 11.76 7.56
CA LEU A 64 -1.23 12.34 8.85
C LEU A 64 0.30 12.45 9.02
N GLY A 65 1.08 12.07 8.00
CA GLY A 65 2.52 11.92 8.09
C GLY A 65 2.96 10.56 8.66
N HIS A 66 4.28 10.39 8.77
CA HIS A 66 4.91 9.18 9.28
C HIS A 66 4.84 9.13 10.81
N ALA A 67 4.56 7.94 11.34
CA ALA A 67 4.58 7.64 12.78
C ALA A 67 3.74 8.63 13.61
N ASP A 68 2.52 8.92 13.15
CA ASP A 68 1.52 9.63 13.94
C ASP A 68 1.31 8.93 15.30
N PRO A 69 1.38 9.65 16.43
CA PRO A 69 1.40 9.04 17.75
C PRO A 69 0.12 8.27 18.09
N ASP A 70 -1.04 8.73 17.63
CA ASP A 70 -2.32 8.08 17.92
C ASP A 70 -2.46 6.78 17.10
N VAL A 71 -2.06 6.82 15.82
CA VAL A 71 -2.03 5.64 14.96
C VAL A 71 -1.05 4.59 15.50
N VAL A 72 0.16 5.00 15.90
CA VAL A 72 1.17 4.08 16.45
C VAL A 72 0.68 3.45 17.75
N ALA A 73 0.10 4.23 18.67
CA ALA A 73 -0.43 3.72 19.92
C ALA A 73 -1.60 2.74 19.71
N ALA A 74 -2.47 3.00 18.73
CA ALA A 74 -3.56 2.08 18.38
C ALA A 74 -3.05 0.73 17.86
N VAL A 75 -2.06 0.74 16.95
CA VAL A 75 -1.45 -0.48 16.42
C VAL A 75 -0.74 -1.27 17.51
N GLN A 76 0.05 -0.60 18.37
CA GLN A 76 0.77 -1.26 19.47
C GLN A 76 -0.17 -1.95 20.45
N ARG A 77 -1.30 -1.30 20.78
CA ARG A 77 -2.31 -1.88 21.67
C ARG A 77 -2.89 -3.16 21.09
N VAL A 78 -3.38 -3.11 19.84
CA VAL A 78 -4.02 -4.27 19.20
C VAL A 78 -3.02 -5.40 18.95
N ALA A 79 -1.76 -5.07 18.64
CA ALA A 79 -0.73 -6.09 18.43
C ALA A 79 -0.47 -6.97 19.66
N ALA A 80 -0.73 -6.47 20.88
CA ALA A 80 -0.58 -7.24 22.12
C ALA A 80 -1.66 -8.33 22.27
N ASP A 81 -2.83 -8.15 21.65
CA ASP A 81 -3.96 -9.09 21.72
C ASP A 81 -3.87 -10.20 20.64
N GLY A 82 -2.98 -10.03 19.65
CA GLY A 82 -2.76 -10.98 18.55
C GLY A 82 -2.81 -10.29 17.18
N LEU A 83 -1.97 -10.73 16.25
CA LEU A 83 -1.85 -10.11 14.92
C LEU A 83 -2.89 -10.61 13.90
N SER A 84 -3.50 -11.76 14.13
CA SER A 84 -4.53 -12.35 13.26
C SER A 84 -5.23 -13.51 13.97
N PHE A 85 -6.53 -13.68 13.73
CA PHE A 85 -7.36 -14.69 14.39
C PHE A 85 -7.98 -15.72 13.44
N GLY A 86 -8.01 -15.46 12.13
CA GLY A 86 -8.71 -16.32 11.16
C GLY A 86 -10.24 -16.42 11.40
N ALA A 87 -10.79 -15.49 12.19
CA ALA A 87 -12.20 -15.42 12.58
C ALA A 87 -12.62 -13.94 12.66
N PRO A 88 -13.94 -13.63 12.59
CA PRO A 88 -14.44 -12.27 12.63
C PRO A 88 -14.13 -11.54 13.94
N THR A 89 -13.99 -10.21 13.85
CA THR A 89 -13.75 -9.29 14.97
C THR A 89 -14.71 -8.09 14.93
N GLU A 90 -14.98 -7.47 16.08
CA GLU A 90 -15.81 -6.26 16.17
C GLU A 90 -15.21 -5.09 15.36
N ALA A 91 -13.88 -4.97 15.34
CA ALA A 91 -13.18 -3.94 14.59
C ALA A 91 -13.45 -3.97 13.08
N GLU A 92 -13.76 -5.14 12.51
CA GLU A 92 -14.18 -5.25 11.10
C GLU A 92 -15.55 -4.60 10.86
N ILE A 93 -16.46 -4.71 11.83
CA ILE A 93 -17.80 -4.09 11.77
C ILE A 93 -17.65 -2.57 11.89
N ASP A 94 -16.92 -2.10 12.90
CA ASP A 94 -16.69 -0.66 13.14
C ASP A 94 -16.11 0.03 11.90
N LEU A 95 -15.12 -0.61 11.25
CA LEU A 95 -14.51 -0.09 10.04
C LEU A 95 -15.50 -0.10 8.87
N ALA A 96 -16.29 -1.17 8.70
CA ALA A 96 -17.28 -1.25 7.63
C ALA A 96 -18.36 -0.15 7.77
N GLU A 97 -18.89 0.04 8.98
CA GLU A 97 -19.89 1.07 9.26
C GLU A 97 -19.33 2.49 9.06
N LEU A 98 -18.08 2.73 9.48
CA LEU A 98 -17.39 3.99 9.23
C LEU A 98 -17.27 4.28 7.74
N LEU A 99 -16.88 3.29 6.92
CA LEU A 99 -16.73 3.44 5.48
C LEU A 99 -18.06 3.73 4.78
N VAL A 100 -19.11 2.97 5.10
CA VAL A 100 -20.48 3.17 4.58
C VAL A 100 -20.99 4.56 4.93
N ARG A 101 -20.73 5.03 6.16
CA ARG A 101 -21.12 6.38 6.60
C ARG A 101 -20.37 7.49 5.85
N LEU A 102 -19.08 7.30 5.57
CA LEU A 102 -18.24 8.33 4.93
C LEU A 102 -18.35 8.37 3.40
N VAL A 103 -18.75 7.27 2.75
CA VAL A 103 -18.83 7.15 1.29
C VAL A 103 -20.26 6.81 0.87
N PRO A 104 -21.11 7.80 0.53
CA PRO A 104 -22.56 7.61 0.36
C PRO A 104 -23.00 6.62 -0.73
N SER A 105 -22.13 6.27 -1.68
CA SER A 105 -22.42 5.27 -2.71
C SER A 105 -22.20 3.82 -2.26
N MET A 106 -21.74 3.61 -1.03
CA MET A 106 -21.34 2.31 -0.50
C MET A 106 -22.42 1.81 0.46
N ASP A 107 -23.34 0.97 -0.01
CA ASP A 107 -24.34 0.33 0.86
C ASP A 107 -23.74 -0.84 1.66
N MET A 108 -22.77 -1.54 1.08
CA MET A 108 -22.03 -2.66 1.69
C MET A 108 -20.57 -2.64 1.27
N VAL A 109 -19.69 -3.20 2.12
CA VAL A 109 -18.24 -3.24 1.86
C VAL A 109 -17.63 -4.61 2.19
N ARG A 110 -16.56 -4.94 1.47
CA ARG A 110 -15.70 -6.11 1.76
C ARG A 110 -14.25 -5.65 1.84
N LEU A 111 -13.60 -5.93 2.97
CA LEU A 111 -12.17 -5.69 3.17
C LEU A 111 -11.35 -6.79 2.48
N VAL A 112 -10.23 -6.40 1.87
CA VAL A 112 -9.26 -7.27 1.17
C VAL A 112 -7.85 -6.73 1.39
N SER A 113 -6.82 -7.45 0.96
CA SER A 113 -5.43 -7.15 1.31
C SER A 113 -4.77 -6.10 0.42
N SER A 114 -5.34 -5.80 -0.75
CA SER A 114 -4.76 -4.80 -1.67
C SER A 114 -5.78 -4.18 -2.64
N GLY A 115 -5.40 -3.05 -3.25
CA GLY A 115 -6.18 -2.44 -4.34
C GLY A 115 -6.30 -3.31 -5.60
N THR A 116 -5.31 -4.18 -5.86
CA THR A 116 -5.38 -5.18 -6.94
C THR A 116 -6.51 -6.17 -6.68
N GLU A 117 -6.58 -6.75 -5.48
CA GLU A 117 -7.65 -7.68 -5.09
C GLU A 117 -9.02 -7.01 -5.06
N ALA A 118 -9.09 -5.75 -4.63
CA ALA A 118 -10.32 -4.97 -4.63
C ALA A 118 -10.86 -4.77 -6.05
N THR A 119 -9.98 -4.36 -6.98
CA THR A 119 -10.34 -4.19 -8.40
C THR A 119 -10.78 -5.52 -9.00
N MET A 120 -10.05 -6.60 -8.72
CA MET A 120 -10.44 -7.94 -9.18
C MET A 120 -11.82 -8.36 -8.63
N SER A 121 -12.08 -8.13 -7.35
CA SER A 121 -13.39 -8.49 -6.78
C SER A 121 -14.53 -7.68 -7.40
N ALA A 122 -14.31 -6.38 -7.61
CA ALA A 122 -15.31 -5.48 -8.18
C ALA A 122 -15.66 -5.84 -9.64
N ILE A 123 -14.67 -6.11 -10.49
CA ILE A 123 -14.94 -6.49 -11.88
C ILE A 123 -15.64 -7.85 -11.94
N ARG A 124 -15.24 -8.82 -11.11
CA ARG A 124 -15.92 -10.13 -11.03
C ARG A 124 -17.39 -9.98 -10.65
N LEU A 125 -17.68 -9.13 -9.66
CA LEU A 125 -19.04 -8.82 -9.26
C LEU A 125 -19.85 -8.19 -10.40
N ALA A 126 -19.29 -7.19 -11.08
CA ALA A 126 -19.96 -6.52 -12.20
C ALA A 126 -20.31 -7.48 -13.36
N ARG A 127 -19.40 -8.40 -13.68
CA ARG A 127 -19.66 -9.43 -14.69
C ARG A 127 -20.74 -10.41 -14.26
N GLY A 128 -20.67 -10.93 -13.04
CA GLY A 128 -21.68 -11.84 -12.50
C GLY A 128 -23.07 -11.21 -12.44
N PHE A 129 -23.14 -9.92 -12.10
CA PHE A 129 -24.40 -9.17 -12.03
C PHE A 129 -24.99 -8.88 -13.41
N THR A 130 -24.16 -8.54 -14.40
CA THR A 130 -24.64 -8.11 -15.74
C THR A 130 -24.69 -9.22 -16.78
N GLY A 131 -24.00 -10.34 -16.54
CA GLY A 131 -23.81 -11.43 -17.52
C GLY A 131 -22.95 -11.03 -18.73
N ARG A 132 -22.14 -9.96 -18.63
CA ARG A 132 -21.33 -9.42 -19.72
C ARG A 132 -19.86 -9.63 -19.45
N ASP A 133 -19.10 -9.93 -20.51
CA ASP A 133 -17.66 -10.15 -20.38
C ASP A 133 -16.85 -8.85 -20.52
N LYS A 134 -17.24 -7.94 -21.41
CA LYS A 134 -16.37 -6.81 -21.74
C LYS A 134 -16.32 -5.76 -20.62
N ILE A 135 -15.12 -5.22 -20.40
CA ILE A 135 -14.86 -4.08 -19.53
C ILE A 135 -14.28 -2.92 -20.34
N VAL A 136 -14.46 -1.68 -19.85
CA VAL A 136 -13.83 -0.48 -20.40
C VAL A 136 -12.81 0.03 -19.40
N LYS A 137 -11.59 0.29 -19.86
CA LYS A 137 -10.54 0.99 -19.10
C LYS A 137 -9.95 2.11 -19.96
N PHE A 138 -9.37 3.11 -19.31
CA PHE A 138 -8.74 4.23 -19.98
C PHE A 138 -7.22 4.08 -20.00
N GLU A 139 -6.57 4.56 -21.05
CA GLU A 139 -5.11 4.60 -21.14
C GLU A 139 -4.54 5.48 -20.01
N GLY A 140 -3.38 5.09 -19.46
CA GLY A 140 -2.75 5.78 -18.32
C GLY A 140 -3.31 5.42 -16.93
N CYS A 141 -4.51 4.86 -16.82
CA CYS A 141 -5.04 4.37 -15.54
C CYS A 141 -4.44 3.01 -15.14
N TYR A 142 -4.10 2.87 -13.86
CA TYR A 142 -3.58 1.64 -13.26
C TYR A 142 -4.52 1.13 -12.16
N HIS A 143 -4.88 -0.15 -12.22
CA HIS A 143 -5.80 -0.79 -11.26
C HIS A 143 -5.27 -2.13 -10.74
N GLY A 144 -3.95 -2.23 -10.56
CA GLY A 144 -3.26 -3.48 -10.23
C GLY A 144 -2.66 -4.18 -11.45
N HIS A 145 -1.87 -5.22 -11.20
CA HIS A 145 -1.12 -5.95 -12.24
C HIS A 145 -1.72 -7.32 -12.56
N ALA A 146 -3.02 -7.51 -12.34
CA ALA A 146 -3.69 -8.75 -12.74
C ALA A 146 -3.53 -8.95 -14.26
N ASP A 147 -3.25 -10.18 -14.69
CA ASP A 147 -2.90 -10.58 -16.08
C ASP A 147 -3.93 -10.21 -17.16
N SER A 148 -5.08 -9.66 -16.76
CA SER A 148 -6.28 -9.36 -17.53
C SER A 148 -7.05 -10.62 -17.94
N GLY A 149 -8.35 -10.63 -17.61
CA GLY A 149 -9.19 -11.82 -17.56
C GLY A 149 -10.21 -11.84 -16.42
N LEU A 150 -10.41 -10.73 -15.68
CA LEU A 150 -11.80 -10.27 -15.55
C LEU A 150 -12.12 -9.46 -16.80
#